data_AF-A0A2E1Q1H2-F1
#
_entry.id   AF-A0A2E1Q1H2-F1
#
_cell.length_a   1.000
_cell.length_b   1.000
_cell.length_c   1.000
_cell.angle_alpha   90.00
_cell.angle_beta   90.00
_cell.angle_gamma   90.00
#
_symmetry.space_group_name_H-M   'P 1'
#
loop_
_entity.id
_entity.type
_entity.pdbx_description
1 polymer ?
#
loop_
_entity_poly.entity_id
_entity_poly.type
_entity_poly.pdbx_seq_one_letter_code
_entity_poly.pdbx_strand_id
1 'polypeptide(L)'
;MSGPNEHHIVPLKTFLGVFATLMFLTVMTVVVAQFHFGAWNTVVAMAIASLKAFFVLAYFMHLKYDDKVFLVGFLLSIFFLIVMYFFSVLDISTRPVLNGIL
;
A
#
# COMPACT_ATOMS: atom_id res chain seq x y z
N MET A 1 44.31 -3.72 20.69
CA MET A 1 44.81 -3.58 19.30
C MET A 1 43.66 -3.89 18.36
N SER A 2 43.54 -3.10 17.30
CA SER A 2 42.34 -2.69 16.57
C SER A 2 41.75 -3.74 15.60
N GLY A 3 40.43 -3.65 15.36
CA GLY A 3 39.72 -4.23 14.20
C GLY A 3 38.29 -3.67 14.13
N PRO A 4 37.86 -3.00 13.05
CA PRO A 4 36.75 -2.06 13.06
C PRO A 4 35.39 -2.75 12.92
N ASN A 5 34.42 -2.29 13.71
CA ASN A 5 33.01 -2.61 13.52
C ASN A 5 32.56 -2.02 12.18
N GLU A 6 32.61 -2.81 11.12
CA GLU A 6 31.94 -2.52 9.86
C GLU A 6 30.44 -2.62 10.08
N HIS A 7 29.88 -1.54 10.63
CA HIS A 7 28.44 -1.31 10.69
C HIS A 7 27.98 -1.23 9.23
N HIS A 8 27.47 -2.33 8.69
CA HIS A 8 26.91 -2.39 7.33
C HIS A 8 25.56 -1.65 7.33
N ILE A 9 25.62 -0.33 7.58
CA ILE A 9 24.49 0.57 7.42
C ILE A 9 24.13 0.57 5.95
N VAL A 10 23.02 -0.09 5.63
CA VAL A 10 22.37 -0.02 4.32
C VAL A 10 22.39 1.45 3.89
N PRO A 11 23.00 1.81 2.75
CA PRO A 11 23.30 3.19 2.44
C PRO A 11 22.01 4.00 2.40
N LEU A 12 21.97 5.11 3.15
CA LEU A 12 20.83 6.04 3.22
C LEU A 12 20.34 6.47 1.83
N LYS A 13 21.21 6.42 0.82
CA LYS A 13 20.89 6.67 -0.59
C LYS A 13 19.75 5.79 -1.12
N THR A 14 19.66 4.52 -0.70
CA THR A 14 18.58 3.61 -1.13
C THR A 14 17.23 4.06 -0.56
N PHE A 15 17.18 4.42 0.73
CA PHE A 15 15.96 4.95 1.35
C PHE A 15 15.54 6.29 0.75
N LEU A 16 16.50 7.16 0.43
CA LEU A 16 16.23 8.45 -0.21
C LEU A 16 15.68 8.29 -1.64
N GLY A 17 16.18 7.30 -2.40
CA GLY A 17 15.68 6.96 -3.72
C GLY A 17 14.23 6.45 -3.68
N VAL A 18 13.93 5.55 -2.74
CA VAL A 18 12.54 5.05 -2.56
C VAL A 18 11.62 6.16 -2.07
N PHE A 19 12.10 7.05 -1.20
CA PHE A 19 11.33 8.22 -0.75
C PHE A 19 10.95 9.13 -1.93
N ALA A 20 11.87 9.39 -2.87
CA ALA A 20 11.57 10.15 -4.08
C ALA A 20 10.51 9.44 -4.95
N THR A 21 10.61 8.12 -5.11
CA THR A 21 9.59 7.31 -5.82
C THR A 21 8.22 7.40 -5.15
N LEU A 22 8.15 7.35 -3.82
CA LEU A 22 6.90 7.48 -3.07
C LEU A 22 6.29 8.88 -3.20
N MET A 23 7.12 9.93 -3.17
CA MET A 23 6.67 11.30 -3.42
C MET A 23 6.08 11.44 -4.84
N PHE A 24 6.74 10.88 -5.85
CA PHE A 24 6.23 10.85 -7.22
C PHE A 24 4.88 10.12 -7.31
N LEU A 25 4.75 8.94 -6.71
CA LEU A 25 3.49 8.20 -6.64
C LEU A 25 2.38 9.01 -5.95
N THR A 26 2.72 9.77 -4.90
CA THR A 26 1.75 10.60 -4.19
C THR A 26 1.24 11.75 -5.06
N VAL A 27 2.12 12.46 -5.75
CA VAL A 27 1.71 13.48 -6.73
C VAL A 27 0.82 12.85 -7.80
N MET A 28 1.20 11.67 -8.29
CA MET A 28 0.39 10.93 -9.27
C MET A 28 -1.00 10.58 -8.73
N THR A 29 -1.14 10.17 -7.47
CA THR A 29 -2.47 9.95 -6.86
C THR A 29 -3.31 11.20 -6.81
N VAL A 30 -2.73 12.35 -6.47
CA VAL A 30 -3.46 13.63 -6.41
C VAL A 30 -3.94 14.01 -7.81
N VAL A 31 -3.06 13.94 -8.81
CA VAL A 31 -3.41 14.24 -10.20
C VAL A 31 -4.51 13.31 -10.71
N VAL A 32 -4.37 12.00 -10.52
CA VAL A 32 -5.38 11.03 -10.92
C VAL A 32 -6.71 11.26 -10.19
N ALA A 33 -6.68 11.64 -8.92
CA ALA A 33 -7.89 11.96 -8.16
C ALA A 33 -8.60 13.25 -8.63
N GLN A 34 -7.89 14.17 -9.31
CA GLN A 34 -8.54 15.33 -9.94
C GLN A 34 -9.30 14.96 -11.21
N PHE A 35 -8.96 13.84 -11.85
CA PHE A 35 -9.67 13.33 -13.02
C PHE A 35 -10.84 12.42 -12.60
N HIS A 36 -12.06 12.83 -12.93
CA HIS A 36 -13.26 12.05 -12.62
C HIS A 36 -13.45 10.90 -13.60
N PHE A 37 -12.92 9.72 -13.26
CA PHE A 37 -13.11 8.48 -14.02
C PHE A 37 -14.44 7.75 -13.72
N GLY A 38 -15.39 8.42 -13.06
CA GLY A 38 -16.68 7.81 -12.67
C GLY A 38 -16.48 6.59 -11.77
N ALA A 39 -17.15 5.48 -12.10
CA ALA A 39 -17.06 4.22 -11.34
C ALA A 39 -15.65 3.60 -11.29
N TRP A 40 -14.77 3.94 -12.22
CA TRP A 40 -13.39 3.45 -12.25
C TRP A 40 -12.46 4.20 -11.28
N ASN A 41 -12.88 5.34 -10.74
CA ASN A 41 -12.05 6.15 -9.83
C ASN A 41 -11.56 5.33 -8.62
N THR A 42 -12.45 4.56 -8.00
CA THR A 42 -12.13 3.73 -6.84
C THR A 42 -11.11 2.63 -7.18
N VAL A 43 -11.25 1.99 -8.35
CA VAL A 43 -10.34 0.92 -8.79
C VAL A 43 -8.94 1.48 -9.02
N VAL A 44 -8.84 2.63 -9.71
CA VAL A 44 -7.56 3.28 -9.98
C VAL A 44 -6.92 3.78 -8.68
N ALA A 45 -7.69 4.42 -7.80
CA ALA A 45 -7.20 4.88 -6.51
C ALA A 45 -6.63 3.72 -5.65
N MET A 46 -7.34 2.59 -5.61
CA MET A 46 -6.89 1.39 -4.90
C MET A 46 -5.63 0.78 -5.51
N ALA A 47 -5.51 0.76 -6.84
CA ALA A 47 -4.32 0.24 -7.52
C ALA A 47 -3.07 1.06 -7.17
N ILE A 48 -3.15 2.39 -7.25
CA ILE A 48 -2.01 3.26 -6.94
C ILE A 48 -1.67 3.20 -5.44
N ALA A 49 -2.69 3.18 -4.57
CA ALA A 49 -2.49 3.01 -3.13
C ALA A 49 -1.77 1.69 -2.79
N SER A 50 -2.11 0.59 -3.47
CA SER A 50 -1.46 -0.71 -3.29
C SER A 50 -0.01 -0.70 -3.74
N LEU A 51 0.29 -0.05 -4.87
CA LEU A 51 1.67 0.09 -5.35
C LEU A 51 2.52 0.90 -4.35
N LYS A 52 1.99 2.00 -3.83
CA LYS A 52 2.61 2.78 -2.74
C LYS A 52 2.91 1.89 -1.54
N ALA A 53 1.92 1.11 -1.09
CA ALA A 53 2.06 0.24 0.08
C ALA A 53 3.14 -0.82 -0.14
N PHE A 54 3.22 -1.39 -1.35
CA PHE A 54 4.24 -2.35 -1.73
C PHE A 54 5.67 -1.77 -1.61
N PHE A 55 5.91 -0.56 -2.13
CA PHE A 55 7.21 0.10 -2.00
C PHE A 55 7.57 0.41 -0.54
N VAL A 56 6.60 0.84 0.27
CA VAL A 56 6.81 1.05 1.71
C VAL A 56 7.19 -0.27 2.40
N LEU A 57 6.48 -1.35 2.13
CA LEU A 57 6.78 -2.64 2.76
C LEU A 57 8.12 -3.24 2.32
N ALA A 58 8.40 -3.22 1.02
CA ALA A 58 9.61 -3.83 0.48
C ALA A 58 10.89 -3.16 0.99
N TYR A 59 10.88 -1.85 1.16
CA TYR A 59 12.08 -1.07 1.48
C TYR A 59 12.09 -0.50 2.90
N PHE A 60 11.02 0.17 3.36
CA PHE A 60 11.00 0.84 4.67
C PHE A 60 10.73 -0.12 5.84
N MET A 61 9.88 -1.13 5.64
CA MET A 61 9.70 -2.20 6.64
C MET A 61 10.75 -3.30 6.53
N HIS A 62 11.74 -3.12 5.66
CA HIS A 62 12.82 -4.07 5.43
C HIS A 62 12.35 -5.49 5.08
N LEU A 63 11.10 -5.67 4.63
CA LEU A 63 10.49 -6.99 4.38
C LEU A 63 11.30 -7.84 3.38
N LYS A 64 12.02 -7.19 2.46
CA LYS A 64 12.91 -7.84 1.49
C LYS A 64 14.23 -8.34 2.12
N TYR A 65 14.67 -7.70 3.20
CA TYR A 65 15.99 -7.90 3.82
C TYR A 65 15.91 -8.62 5.18
N ASP A 66 14.73 -8.64 5.80
CA ASP A 66 14.48 -9.21 7.12
C ASP A 66 13.88 -10.63 7.06
N ASP A 67 13.68 -11.23 8.23
CA ASP A 67 13.23 -12.62 8.36
C ASP A 67 11.85 -12.91 7.74
N LYS A 68 11.68 -14.13 7.21
CA LYS A 68 10.46 -14.56 6.48
C LYS A 68 9.18 -14.54 7.33
N VAL A 69 9.31 -14.42 8.65
CA VAL A 69 8.19 -14.31 9.59
C VAL A 69 7.32 -13.08 9.30
N PHE A 70 7.94 -11.94 8.96
CA PHE A 70 7.21 -10.72 8.62
C PHE A 70 6.41 -10.86 7.31
N LEU A 71 6.91 -11.67 6.37
CA LEU A 71 6.21 -11.96 5.12
C LEU A 71 4.93 -12.77 5.37
N VAL A 72 4.99 -13.76 6.27
CA VAL A 72 3.81 -14.54 6.66
C VAL A 72 2.76 -13.65 7.34
N GLY A 73 3.19 -12.78 8.26
CA GLY A 73 2.30 -11.80 8.90
C GLY A 73 1.63 -10.86 7.91
N PHE A 74 2.39 -10.38 6.91
CA PHE A 74 1.85 -9.55 5.83
C PHE A 74 0.84 -10.29 4.95
N LEU A 75 1.14 -11.54 4.54
CA LEU A 75 0.20 -12.36 3.78
C LEU A 75 -1.10 -12.59 4.54
N LEU A 76 -1.02 -12.82 5.85
CA LEU A 76 -2.19 -12.96 6.71
C LEU A 76 -3.00 -11.66 6.77
N SER A 77 -2.35 -10.50 6.88
CA SER A 77 -3.04 -9.21 6.90
C SER A 77 -3.74 -8.93 5.56
N ILE A 78 -3.10 -9.24 4.43
CA ILE A 78 -3.69 -9.09 3.09
C ILE A 78 -4.85 -10.05 2.89
N PHE A 79 -4.74 -11.29 3.35
CA PHE A 79 -5.83 -12.25 3.34
C PHE A 79 -7.06 -11.70 4.09
N PHE A 80 -6.87 -11.21 5.31
CA PHE A 80 -7.95 -10.61 6.09
C PHE A 80 -8.52 -9.34 5.45
N LEU A 81 -7.69 -8.49 4.85
CA LEU A 81 -8.13 -7.30 4.11
C LEU A 81 -9.08 -7.70 2.97
N ILE A 82 -8.69 -8.66 2.14
CA ILE A 82 -9.50 -9.11 1.00
C ILE A 82 -10.84 -9.67 1.46
N VAL A 83 -10.84 -10.50 2.52
CA VAL A 83 -12.08 -11.04 3.10
C VAL A 83 -12.98 -9.91 3.60
N MET A 84 -12.46 -8.98 4.41
CA MET A 84 -13.23 -7.85 4.94
C MET A 84 -13.76 -6.93 3.84
N TYR A 85 -12.94 -6.65 2.82
CA TYR A 85 -13.34 -5.83 1.68
C TYR A 85 -14.47 -6.48 0.88
N PHE A 86 -14.37 -7.79 0.63
CA PHE A 86 -15.42 -8.54 -0.05
C PHE A 86 -16.74 -8.50 0.72
N PHE A 87 -16.71 -8.73 2.04
CA PHE A 87 -17.90 -8.61 2.88
C PHE A 87 -18.49 -7.19 2.86
N SER A 88 -17.64 -6.15 2.86
CA SER A 88 -18.10 -4.75 2.81
C SER A 88 -18.82 -4.44 1.49
N VAL A 89 -18.30 -4.94 0.36
CA VAL A 89 -18.94 -4.77 -0.96
C VAL A 89 -20.25 -5.55 -1.03
N LEU A 90 -20.30 -6.76 -0.49
CA LEU A 90 -21.54 -7.55 -0.41
C LEU A 90 -22.60 -6.87 0.46
N ASP A 91 -22.20 -6.29 1.60
CA ASP A 91 -23.10 -5.53 2.47
C ASP A 91 -23.73 -4.36 1.72
N ILE A 92 -22.91 -3.55 1.04
CA ILE A 92 -23.36 -2.42 0.23
C ILE A 92 -24.31 -2.86 -0.89
N SER A 93 -24.02 -3.99 -1.56
CA SER A 93 -24.85 -4.51 -2.64
C SER A 93 -26.18 -5.10 -2.17
N THR A 94 -26.24 -5.61 -0.93
CA THR A 94 -27.42 -6.29 -0.39
C THR A 94 -28.35 -5.33 0.34
N ARG A 95 -27.88 -4.10 0.65
CA ARG A 95 -28.72 -3.05 1.22
C ARG A 95 -29.91 -2.79 0.27
N PRO A 96 -31.16 -3.02 0.71
CA PRO A 96 -32.31 -2.56 -0.06
C PRO A 96 -32.21 -1.04 -0.13
N VAL A 97 -32.06 -0.54 -1.35
CA VAL A 97 -32.05 0.89 -1.67
C VAL A 97 -33.41 1.45 -1.27
N LEU A 98 -33.51 1.94 -0.03
CA LEU A 98 -34.64 2.72 0.47
C LEU A 98 -34.49 4.16 -0.06
N ASN A 99 -34.36 4.30 -1.38
CA ASN A 99 -34.17 5.57 -2.07
C ASN A 99 -35.37 5.81 -2.99
N GLY A 100 -36.46 6.27 -2.40
CA GLY A 100 -37.69 6.59 -3.13
C GLY A 100 -38.87 7.08 -2.29
N ILE A 101 -38.72 7.31 -0.98
CA ILE A 101 -39.77 7.92 -0.13
C ILE A 101 -39.12 8.80 0.94
N LEU A 102 -38.63 9.97 0.53
CA LEU A 102 -38.66 11.31 1.14
C LEU A 102 -38.10 12.29 0.08
#